data_AF-A0A936G4D9-F1
#
_entry.id   AF-A0A936G4D9-F1
#
_cell.length_a   1.000
_cell.length_b   1.000
_cell.length_c   1.000
_cell.angle_alpha   90.00
_cell.angle_beta   90.00
_cell.angle_gamma   90.00
#
_symmetry.space_group_name_H-M   'P 1'
#
loop_
_entity.id
_entity.type
_entity.pdbx_description
1 polymer ?
#
loop_
_entity_poly.entity_id
_entity_poly.type
_entity_poly.pdbx_seq_one_letter_code
_entity_poly.pdbx_strand_id
1 'polypeptide(L)' 'MTNGDKVVVYLHAWIRLKDATDWVGGRFADGFMFRNGKIIQYLSFGERLDALKWAGIEEQ' A
#
# COMPACT_ATOMS: atom_id res chain seq x y z
N MET A 1 6.29 3.67 -6.12
CA MET A 1 6.51 3.10 -7.48
C MET A 1 5.25 3.31 -8.29
N THR A 2 5.33 3.39 -9.62
CA THR A 2 4.19 3.73 -10.47
C THR A 2 4.19 2.91 -11.76
N ASN A 3 3.00 2.53 -12.25
CA ASN A 3 2.80 1.95 -13.57
C ASN A 3 1.47 2.46 -14.15
N GLY A 4 1.54 3.34 -15.16
CA GLY A 4 0.38 4.04 -15.69
C GLY A 4 -0.38 4.78 -14.58
N ASP A 5 -1.67 4.49 -14.47
CA ASP A 5 -2.58 5.07 -13.47
C ASP A 5 -2.46 4.43 -12.07
N LYS A 6 -1.62 3.40 -11.90
CA LYS A 6 -1.43 2.71 -10.62
C LYS A 6 -0.20 3.22 -9.90
N VAL A 7 -0.35 3.46 -8.60
CA VAL A 7 0.70 3.92 -7.69
C VAL A 7 0.78 2.96 -6.51
N VAL A 8 1.99 2.48 -6.21
CA VAL A 8 2.30 1.70 -5.00
C VAL A 8 3.15 2.54 -4.06
N VAL A 9 2.72 2.63 -2.81
CA VAL A 9 3.43 3.33 -1.73
C VAL A 9 3.85 2.31 -0.69
N TYR A 10 5.10 2.38 -0.25
CA TYR A 10 5.59 1.56 0.86
C TYR A 10 5.43 2.30 2.17
N LEU A 11 4.89 1.61 3.15
CA LEU A 11 4.67 2.15 4.48
C LEU A 11 5.50 1.38 5.50
N HIS A 12 5.80 2.09 6.59
CA HIS A 12 6.26 1.51 7.83
C HIS A 12 5.48 2.23 8.93
N ALA A 13 4.46 1.58 9.46
CA ALA A 13 3.61 2.18 10.47
C ALA A 13 3.48 1.25 11.67
N TRP A 14 3.47 1.87 12.84
CA TRP A 14 3.10 1.26 14.09
C TRP A 14 1.84 1.94 14.58
N ILE A 15 0.84 1.14 14.91
CA ILE A 15 -0.46 1.57 15.38
C ILE A 15 -0.74 0.87 16.71
N ARG A 16 -1.17 1.66 17.69
CA ARG A 16 -1.73 1.13 18.93
C ARG A 16 -3.23 1.27 18.86
N LEU A 17 -3.93 0.14 18.85
CA LEU A 17 -5.38 0.14 18.82
C LEU A 17 -5.94 0.73 20.12
N LYS A 18 -7.17 1.24 20.04
CA LYS A 18 -7.87 1.70 21.24
C LYS A 18 -7.94 0.53 22.23
N ASP A 19 -7.60 0.82 23.49
CA ASP A 19 -7.56 -0.13 24.61
C ASP A 19 -6.43 -1.20 24.55
N ALA A 20 -5.54 -1.16 23.55
CA ALA A 20 -4.35 -2.01 23.51
C ALA A 20 -3.16 -1.37 24.25
N THR A 21 -2.39 -2.18 24.97
CA THR A 21 -1.11 -1.77 25.57
C THR A 21 0.03 -1.84 24.56
N ASP A 22 -0.05 -2.81 23.64
CA ASP A 22 1.02 -3.13 22.71
C ASP A 22 0.83 -2.42 21.37
N TRP A 23 1.96 -2.03 20.76
CA TRP A 23 1.98 -1.53 19.39
C TRP A 23 1.99 -2.70 18.42
N VAL A 24 1.14 -2.63 17.41
CA VAL A 24 1.13 -3.55 16.28
C VAL A 24 1.46 -2.79 15.00
N GLY A 25 1.90 -3.50 13.97
CA GLY A 25 2.22 -2.89 12.69
C GLY A 25 3.48 -3.48 12.08
N GLY A 26 4.08 -2.73 11.17
CA GLY A 26 5.23 -3.19 10.42
C GLY A 26 5.32 -2.54 9.05
N ARG A 27 5.99 -3.24 8.15
CA ARG A 27 6.22 -2.81 6.78
C ARG A 27 5.17 -3.44 5.87
N PHE A 28 4.49 -2.62 5.09
CA PHE A 28 3.45 -3.06 4.16
C PHE A 28 3.40 -2.10 2.97
N ALA A 29 2.43 -2.27 2.08
CA ALA A 29 2.23 -1.41 0.93
C ALA A 29 0.76 -1.07 0.70
N ASP A 30 0.51 0.14 0.19
CA ASP A 30 -0.80 0.55 -0.28
C ASP A 30 -0.75 0.82 -1.79
N GLY A 31 -1.82 0.43 -2.47
CA GLY A 31 -2.04 0.63 -3.90
C GLY A 31 -3.16 1.62 -4.15
N PHE A 32 -2.93 2.54 -5.09
CA PHE A 32 -3.90 3.53 -5.53
C PHE A 32 -4.04 3.49 -7.05
N MET A 33 -5.28 3.57 -7.54
CA MET A 33 -5.55 3.80 -8.96
C MET A 33 -6.10 5.21 -9.13
N PHE A 34 -5.53 5.94 -10.08
CA PHE A 34 -5.94 7.30 -10.41
C PHE A 34 -6.73 7.33 -11.71
N ARG A 35 -7.67 8.26 -11.81
CA ARG A 35 -8.31 8.64 -13.08
C ARG A 35 -8.59 10.13 -13.04
N ASN A 36 -8.08 10.87 -14.02
CA ASN A 36 -8.22 12.34 -14.08
C ASN A 36 -7.79 13.04 -12.78
N GLY A 37 -6.65 12.63 -12.22
CA GLY A 37 -6.08 13.20 -10.99
C GLY A 37 -6.82 12.82 -9.69
N LYS A 38 -7.82 11.95 -9.75
CA LYS A 38 -8.58 11.49 -8.56
C LYS A 38 -8.32 10.02 -8.29
N ILE A 39 -8.25 9.66 -7.01
CA ILE A 39 -8.19 8.25 -6.59
C ILE A 39 -9.56 7.62 -6.84
N ILE A 40 -9.57 6.52 -7.60
CA ILE A 40 -10.77 5.72 -7.87
C ILE A 40 -10.73 4.33 -7.22
N GLN A 41 -9.56 3.91 -6.74
CA GLN A 41 -9.38 2.67 -5.98
C GLN A 41 -8.27 2.82 -4.95
N TYR A 42 -8.50 2.24 -3.77
CA TYR A 42 -7.53 2.06 -2.70
C TYR A 42 -7.53 0.60 -2.26
N LEU A 43 -6.33 0.01 -2.14
CA LEU A 43 -6.11 -1.33 -1.60
C LEU A 43 -4.91 -1.30 -0.65
N SER A 44 -5.00 -2.00 0.47
CA SER A 44 -3.87 -2.20 1.38
C SER A 44 -3.40 -3.65 1.30
N PHE A 45 -2.09 -3.86 1.27
CA PHE A 45 -1.44 -5.15 1.10
C PHE A 45 -0.48 -5.39 2.26
N GLY A 46 -0.63 -6.50 2.98
CA GLY A 46 0.31 -6.89 4.02
C GLY A 46 1.73 -7.09 3.46
N GLU A 47 1.83 -7.70 2.27
CA GLU A 47 3.09 -7.94 1.57
C GLU A 47 3.32 -6.95 0.44
N ARG A 48 4.53 -6.38 0.38
CA ARG A 48 4.91 -5.39 -0.64
C ARG A 48 4.87 -5.97 -2.05
N LEU A 49 5.29 -7.23 -2.19
CA LEU A 49 5.32 -7.92 -3.47
C LEU A 49 3.92 -8.09 -4.08
N ASP A 50 2.90 -8.27 -3.25
CA ASP A 50 1.53 -8.39 -3.74
C ASP A 50 1.01 -7.07 -4.30
N ALA A 51 1.39 -5.95 -3.69
CA ALA A 51 1.09 -4.62 -4.24
C ALA A 51 1.79 -4.38 -5.58
N LEU A 52 3.04 -4.83 -5.74
CA LEU A 52 3.76 -4.74 -7.01
C LEU A 52 3.11 -5.58 -8.10
N LYS A 53 2.77 -6.84 -7.80
CA LYS A 53 2.05 -7.74 -8.73
C LYS A 53 0.72 -7.14 -9.16
N TRP A 54 -0.06 -6.58 -8.22
CA TRP A 54 -1.31 -5.88 -8.52
C TRP A 54 -1.09 -4.68 -9.45
N ALA A 55 0.01 -3.95 -9.25
CA ALA A 55 0.39 -2.80 -10.08
C ALA A 55 1.02 -3.20 -11.42
N GLY A 56 1.32 -4.49 -11.65
CA GLY A 56 2.07 -4.94 -12.82
C GLY A 56 3.49 -4.37 -12.86
N ILE A 57 4.12 -4.20 -11.69
CA ILE A 57 5.50 -3.72 -11.56
C ILE A 57 6.37 -4.94 -11.25
N GLU A 58 7.42 -5.14 -12.04
CA GLU A 58 8.42 -6.18 -11.78
C GLU A 58 9.36 -5.74 -10.66
N GLU A 59 9.77 -6.68 -9.82
CA GLU A 59 10.75 -6.46 -8.76
C GLU A 59 12.15 -6.40 -9.41
N GLN A 60 12.89 -5.33 -9.13
CA GLN A 60 14.28 -5.13 -9.61
C GLN A 60 15.29 -5.81 -8.70
#